data_AF-A0A969P517-F1
#
_entry.id   AF-A0A969P517-F1
#
_cell.length_a   1.000
_cell.length_b   1.000
_cell.length_c   1.000
_cell.angle_alpha   90.00
_cell.angle_beta   90.00
_cell.angle_gamma   90.00
#
_symmetry.space_group_name_H-M   'P 1'
#
loop_
_entity.id
_entity.type
_entity.pdbx_description
1 polymer ?
#
loop_
_entity_poly.entity_id
_entity_poly.type
_entity_poly.pdbx_seq_one_letter_code
_entity_poly.pdbx_strand_id
1 'polypeptide(L)'
;MSNVQSQVSLPDPKDVDIATELNRLREILAALETDDRGKISNALNDAEEELKKPKPDKDEVGGALDRALNYAKKAQGFVEVIEKLKKPVTNTAAWLGENWYKLLAVIPLV
;
A
#
# COMPACT_ATOMS: atom_id res chain seq x y z
N MET A 1 27.40 -17.80 -9.99
CA MET A 1 25.95 -17.87 -9.71
C MET A 1 25.49 -16.43 -9.58
N SER A 2 24.78 -15.91 -10.57
CA SER A 2 24.32 -14.52 -10.55
C SER A 2 23.03 -14.47 -9.74
N ASN A 3 23.08 -13.82 -8.58
CA ASN A 3 21.86 -13.40 -7.89
C ASN A 3 21.17 -12.37 -8.79
N VAL A 4 20.13 -12.77 -9.50
CA VAL A 4 19.24 -11.82 -10.15
C VAL A 4 18.40 -11.22 -9.02
N GLN A 5 18.84 -10.08 -8.50
CA GLN A 5 17.95 -9.19 -7.75
C GLN A 5 16.98 -8.63 -8.77
N SER A 6 15.76 -9.18 -8.82
CA SER A 6 14.69 -8.65 -9.67
C SER A 6 14.41 -7.21 -9.26
N GLN A 7 14.76 -6.27 -10.14
CA GLN A 7 14.46 -4.87 -9.95
C GLN A 7 12.95 -4.68 -10.15
N VAL A 8 12.25 -4.24 -9.11
CA VAL A 8 10.82 -3.91 -9.21
C VAL A 8 10.69 -2.75 -10.18
N SER A 9 10.06 -3.00 -11.34
CA SER A 9 9.72 -1.93 -12.27
C SER A 9 8.54 -1.15 -11.71
N LEU A 10 8.78 0.08 -11.31
CA LEU A 10 7.74 1.01 -10.88
C LEU A 10 7.12 1.71 -12.09
N PRO A 11 5.79 1.90 -12.15
CA PRO A 11 5.18 2.75 -13.16
C PRO A 11 5.65 4.22 -12.99
N ASP A 12 5.51 5.02 -14.06
CA ASP A 12 5.66 6.47 -13.93
C ASP A 12 4.61 6.99 -12.94
N PRO A 13 4.98 7.78 -11.91
CA PRO A 13 4.04 8.29 -10.91
C PRO A 13 2.82 9.00 -11.50
N LYS A 14 2.95 9.62 -12.68
CA LYS A 14 1.85 10.34 -13.36
C LYS A 14 0.80 9.40 -13.97
N ASP A 15 1.17 8.14 -14.21
CA ASP A 15 0.29 7.13 -14.80
C ASP A 15 -0.48 6.34 -13.74
N VAL A 16 -0.23 6.62 -12.45
CA VAL A 16 -0.90 5.98 -11.33
C VAL A 16 -2.18 6.74 -10.95
N ASP A 17 -3.32 6.06 -11.08
CA ASP A 17 -4.57 6.48 -10.44
C ASP A 17 -4.57 6.07 -8.96
N ILE A 18 -4.06 6.96 -8.11
CA ILE A 18 -3.90 6.71 -6.68
C ILE A 18 -5.22 6.44 -5.96
N ALA A 19 -6.33 7.03 -6.40
CA ALA A 19 -7.64 6.81 -5.77
C ALA A 19 -8.12 5.38 -6.04
N THR A 20 -7.94 4.89 -7.27
CA THR A 20 -8.23 3.49 -7.63
C THR A 20 -7.35 2.52 -6.85
N GLU A 21 -6.05 2.79 -6.70
CA GLU A 21 -5.17 1.90 -5.94
C GLU A 21 -5.50 1.90 -4.43
N LEU A 22 -5.88 3.04 -3.83
CA LEU A 22 -6.34 3.10 -2.45
C LEU A 22 -7.61 2.27 -2.23
N ASN A 23 -8.57 2.32 -3.17
CA ASN A 23 -9.78 1.51 -3.09
C ASN A 23 -9.47 0.01 -3.17
N ARG A 24 -8.54 -0.40 -4.05
CA ARG A 24 -8.09 -1.80 -4.10
C ARG A 24 -7.42 -2.24 -2.79
N LEU A 25 -6.58 -1.39 -2.19
CA LEU A 25 -6.00 -1.68 -0.87
C LEU A 25 -7.11 -1.88 0.15
N ARG A 26 -8.12 -1.00 0.18
CA ARG A 26 -9.26 -1.13 1.09
C ARG A 26 -10.00 -2.45 0.92
N GLU A 27 -10.34 -2.83 -0.31
CA GLU A 27 -11.05 -4.09 -0.60
C GLU A 27 -10.25 -5.32 -0.16
N ILE A 28 -8.95 -5.35 -0.46
CA ILE A 28 -8.08 -6.47 -0.09
C ILE A 28 -7.93 -6.58 1.42
N LEU A 29 -7.69 -5.45 2.09
CA LEU A 29 -7.44 -5.44 3.54
C LEU A 29 -8.73 -5.65 4.35
N ALA A 30 -9.90 -5.29 3.82
CA ALA A 30 -11.19 -5.56 4.47
C ALA A 30 -11.54 -7.05 4.54
N ALA A 31 -10.93 -7.89 3.69
CA ALA A 31 -11.12 -9.34 3.69
C ALA A 31 -10.31 -10.06 4.77
N LEU A 32 -9.46 -9.35 5.53
CA LEU A 32 -8.68 -9.92 6.61
C LEU A 32 -9.54 -10.09 7.87
N GLU A 33 -9.47 -11.28 8.46
CA GLU A 33 -10.03 -11.53 9.79
C GLU A 33 -9.01 -11.11 10.86
N THR A 34 -9.29 -9.99 11.54
CA THR A 34 -8.39 -9.39 12.52
C THR A 34 -9.12 -8.46 13.48
N ASP A 35 -8.66 -8.43 14.74
CA ASP A 35 -9.14 -7.48 15.76
C ASP A 35 -8.69 -6.03 15.45
N ASP A 36 -7.66 -5.86 14.62
CA ASP A 36 -7.15 -4.54 14.22
C ASP A 36 -7.96 -3.91 13.05
N ARG A 37 -9.10 -4.49 12.65
CA ARG A 37 -9.92 -4.03 11.51
C ARG A 37 -10.25 -2.54 11.58
N GLY A 38 -10.61 -2.04 12.77
CA GLY A 38 -10.88 -0.61 12.99
C GLY A 38 -9.65 0.28 12.74
N LYS A 39 -8.45 -0.18 13.16
CA LYS A 39 -7.20 0.58 12.96
C LYS A 39 -6.79 0.62 11.49
N ILE A 40 -6.98 -0.49 10.77
CA ILE A 40 -6.77 -0.55 9.32
C ILE A 40 -7.70 0.42 8.62
N SER A 41 -9.00 0.39 8.93
CA SER A 41 -9.99 1.28 8.30
C SER A 41 -9.69 2.76 8.57
N ASN A 42 -9.35 3.12 9.80
CA ASN A 42 -9.04 4.51 10.15
C ASN A 42 -7.82 5.01 9.37
N ALA A 43 -6.75 4.22 9.30
CA ALA A 43 -5.57 4.58 8.54
C ALA A 43 -5.84 4.72 7.03
N LEU A 44 -6.70 3.87 6.46
CA LEU A 44 -7.13 4.02 5.06
C LEU A 44 -8.01 5.27 4.84
N ASN A 45 -8.84 5.62 5.82
CA ASN A 45 -9.65 6.85 5.77
C ASN A 45 -8.78 8.11 5.87
N ASP A 46 -7.76 8.12 6.73
CA ASP A 46 -6.79 9.23 6.82
C ASP A 46 -6.12 9.46 5.45
N ALA A 47 -5.69 8.39 4.76
CA ALA A 47 -5.14 8.49 3.41
C ALA A 47 -6.17 9.02 2.39
N GLU A 48 -7.42 8.59 2.47
CA GLU A 48 -8.48 9.06 1.56
C GLU A 48 -8.81 10.54 1.78
N GLU A 49 -8.89 10.98 3.04
CA GLU A 49 -9.10 12.39 3.39
C GLU A 49 -7.97 13.27 2.87
N GLU A 50 -6.73 12.80 2.96
CA GLU A 50 -5.59 13.50 2.41
C GLU A 50 -5.66 13.66 0.88
N LEU A 51 -6.02 12.58 0.19
CA LEU A 51 -6.16 12.59 -1.27
C LEU A 51 -7.28 13.52 -1.78
N LYS A 52 -8.23 13.91 -0.92
CA LYS A 52 -9.29 14.88 -1.27
C LYS A 52 -8.82 16.33 -1.22
N LYS A 53 -7.65 16.62 -0.64
CA LYS A 53 -7.11 17.98 -0.59
C LYS A 53 -6.68 18.44 -2.00
N PRO A 54 -6.74 19.74 -2.33
CA PRO A 54 -6.30 20.25 -3.65
C PRO A 54 -4.85 19.94 -4.00
N LYS A 55 -4.00 19.79 -2.97
CA LYS A 55 -2.61 19.37 -3.09
C LYS A 55 -2.31 18.37 -1.96
N PRO A 56 -2.55 17.07 -2.16
CA PRO A 56 -2.29 16.05 -1.15
C PRO A 56 -0.80 16.01 -0.79
N ASP A 57 -0.52 15.85 0.50
CA ASP A 57 0.80 15.57 1.04
C ASP A 57 1.08 14.06 0.94
N LYS A 58 2.10 13.71 0.15
CA LYS A 58 2.50 12.33 -0.06
C LYS A 58 3.04 11.67 1.22
N ASP A 59 3.63 12.44 2.13
CA ASP A 59 4.13 11.89 3.39
C ASP A 59 2.98 11.57 4.36
N GLU A 60 1.91 12.37 4.37
CA GLU A 60 0.70 12.05 5.12
C GLU A 60 0.00 10.80 4.57
N VAL A 61 -0.19 10.71 3.24
CA VAL A 61 -0.74 9.50 2.58
C VAL A 61 0.13 8.28 2.87
N GLY A 62 1.45 8.40 2.65
CA GLY A 62 2.38 7.30 2.85
C GLY A 62 2.41 6.81 4.31
N GLY A 63 2.39 7.72 5.27
CA GLY A 63 2.38 7.38 6.70
C GLY A 63 1.10 6.69 7.13
N ALA A 64 -0.04 7.10 6.58
CA ALA A 64 -1.32 6.44 6.78
C ALA A 64 -1.31 5.01 6.21
N LEU A 65 -0.81 4.83 4.99
CA LEU A 65 -0.71 3.51 4.35
C LEU A 65 0.28 2.57 5.04
N ASP A 66 1.41 3.08 5.52
CA ASP A 66 2.38 2.32 6.32
C ASP A 66 1.71 1.77 7.59
N ARG A 67 0.92 2.59 8.29
CA ARG A 67 0.13 2.13 9.44
C ARG A 67 -0.86 1.04 9.05
N ALA A 68 -1.65 1.25 7.99
CA ALA A 68 -2.65 0.28 7.54
C ALA A 68 -2.01 -1.09 7.22
N LEU A 69 -0.92 -1.09 6.45
CA LEU A 69 -0.20 -2.30 6.07
C LEU A 69 0.47 -2.98 7.28
N ASN A 70 1.01 -2.22 8.24
CA ASN A 70 1.61 -2.80 9.45
C ASN A 70 0.58 -3.44 10.39
N TYR A 71 -0.66 -2.93 10.45
CA TYR A 71 -1.75 -3.62 11.14
C TYR A 71 -2.21 -4.86 10.36
N ALA A 72 -2.36 -4.75 9.05
CA ALA A 72 -2.75 -5.88 8.19
C ALA A 72 -1.77 -7.05 8.29
N LYS A 73 -0.47 -6.80 8.35
CA LYS A 73 0.59 -7.83 8.50
C LYS A 73 0.43 -8.71 9.75
N LYS A 74 -0.32 -8.26 10.75
CA LYS A 74 -0.58 -9.02 11.99
C LYS A 74 -1.80 -9.94 11.87
N ALA A 75 -2.63 -9.75 10.86
CA ALA A 75 -3.85 -10.53 10.66
C ALA A 75 -3.52 -11.98 10.28
N GLN A 76 -4.31 -12.92 10.82
CA GLN A 76 -4.37 -14.26 10.25
C GLN A 76 -4.96 -14.14 8.83
N GLY A 77 -4.36 -14.80 7.84
CA GLY A 77 -4.80 -14.66 6.45
C GLY A 77 -4.01 -13.64 5.63
N PHE A 78 -3.02 -12.93 6.21
CA PHE A 78 -2.26 -11.91 5.48
C PHE A 78 -1.45 -12.49 4.31
N VAL A 79 -0.87 -13.68 4.48
CA VAL A 79 -0.05 -14.35 3.45
C VAL A 79 -0.89 -14.69 2.22
N GLU A 80 -2.15 -15.01 2.43
CA GLU A 80 -3.13 -15.40 1.42
C GLU A 80 -3.58 -14.22 0.54
N VAL A 81 -3.40 -12.98 1.01
CA VAL A 81 -3.73 -11.76 0.25
C VAL A 81 -2.51 -11.03 -0.31
N ILE A 82 -1.29 -11.41 0.06
CA ILE A 82 -0.04 -10.77 -0.38
C ILE A 82 0.06 -10.66 -1.89
N GLU A 83 -0.34 -11.71 -2.63
CA GLU A 83 -0.26 -11.69 -4.10
C GLU A 83 -1.17 -10.61 -4.70
N LYS A 84 -2.36 -10.41 -4.10
CA LYS A 84 -3.31 -9.37 -4.49
C LYS A 84 -2.79 -7.97 -4.14
N LEU A 85 -1.99 -7.85 -3.09
CA LEU A 85 -1.39 -6.58 -2.65
C LEU A 85 -0.26 -6.10 -3.57
N LYS A 86 0.40 -6.98 -4.34
CA LYS A 86 1.58 -6.62 -5.14
C LYS A 86 1.36 -5.40 -6.02
N LYS A 87 0.36 -5.44 -6.90
CA LYS A 87 0.07 -4.34 -7.83
C LYS A 87 -0.33 -3.04 -7.12
N PRO A 88 -1.33 -3.00 -6.22
CA PRO A 88 -1.73 -1.75 -5.58
C PRO A 88 -0.64 -1.18 -4.66
N VAL A 89 0.15 -2.00 -3.95
CA VAL A 89 1.29 -1.52 -3.16
C VAL A 89 2.39 -0.95 -4.04
N THR A 90 2.72 -1.63 -5.16
CA THR A 90 3.75 -1.18 -6.11
C THR A 90 3.37 0.16 -6.74
N ASN A 91 2.14 0.27 -7.26
CA ASN A 91 1.64 1.49 -7.88
C ASN A 91 1.58 2.64 -6.86
N THR A 92 1.11 2.36 -5.64
CA THR A 92 1.05 3.38 -4.59
C THR A 92 2.45 3.85 -4.18
N ALA A 93 3.41 2.94 -3.99
CA ALA A 93 4.79 3.32 -3.68
C ALA A 93 5.42 4.15 -4.81
N ALA A 94 5.17 3.81 -6.08
CA ALA A 94 5.60 4.60 -7.22
C ALA A 94 5.03 6.02 -7.19
N TRP A 95 3.72 6.17 -6.93
CA TRP A 95 3.08 7.47 -6.81
C TRP A 95 3.62 8.28 -5.63
N LEU A 96 3.85 7.65 -4.47
CA LEU A 96 4.38 8.31 -3.26
C LEU A 96 5.84 8.78 -3.44
N GLY A 97 6.62 8.06 -4.24
CA GLY A 97 8.03 8.38 -4.52
C GLY A 97 9.00 7.69 -3.57
N GLU A 98 10.30 7.95 -3.77
CA GLU A 98 11.42 7.20 -3.19
C GLU A 98 11.38 7.09 -1.66
N ASN A 99 10.90 8.15 -0.98
CA ASN A 99 10.74 8.17 0.48
C ASN A 99 9.84 7.03 1.01
N TRP A 100 8.97 6.48 0.16
CA TRP A 100 7.97 5.48 0.52
C TRP A 100 8.19 4.12 -0.16
N TYR A 101 9.31 3.91 -0.86
CA TYR A 101 9.63 2.60 -1.42
C TYR A 101 9.79 1.51 -0.35
N LYS A 102 9.97 1.89 0.92
CA LYS A 102 9.87 0.98 2.07
C LYS A 102 8.55 0.18 2.12
N LEU A 103 7.45 0.70 1.55
CA LEU A 103 6.17 -0.01 1.50
C LEU A 103 6.26 -1.28 0.62
N LEU A 104 7.19 -1.32 -0.34
CA LEU A 104 7.43 -2.51 -1.17
C LEU A 104 7.93 -3.70 -0.34
N ALA A 105 8.55 -3.47 0.82
CA ALA A 105 8.99 -4.55 1.72
C ALA A 105 7.82 -5.34 2.35
N VAL A 106 6.57 -4.89 2.16
CA VAL A 106 5.38 -5.62 2.58
C VAL A 106 5.07 -6.79 1.65
N ILE A 107 5.52 -6.73 0.40
CA ILE A 107 5.28 -7.75 -0.63
C ILE A 107 6.58 -8.48 -0.99
N PRO A 108 6.54 -9.79 -1.31
CA PRO A 108 7.69 -10.49 -1.85
C PRO A 108 7.95 -9.97 -3.27
N LEU A 109 9.15 -9.45 -3.47
CA LEU A 109 9.64 -9.04 -4.79
C LEU A 109 10.18 -10.29 -5.48
N VAL A 110 9.54 -10.68 -6.59
CA VAL A 110 9.94 -11.83 -7.42
C VAL A 110 10.67 -11.37 -8.67
#